data_AF-A0A4V1UJI6-F1
#
_entry.id   AF-A0A4V1UJI6-F1
#
_cell.length_a   1.000
_cell.length_b   1.000
_cell.length_c   1.000
_cell.angle_alpha   90.00
_cell.angle_beta   90.00
_cell.angle_gamma   90.00
#
_symmetry.space_group_name_H-M   'P 1'
#
loop_
_entity.id
_entity.type
_entity.pdbx_description
1 polymer ?
#
loop_
_entity_poly.entity_id
_entity_poly.type
_entity_poly.pdbx_seq_one_letter_code
_entity_poly.pdbx_strand_id
1 'polypeptide(L)'
;MAERVSGPLKGYFVAAYACEMGELGSKYIGYYKICRDEPVSYWEGDCLIKGCAEEVCATAEEAINSAFRMASDQVANLPYLPTRYRSRRNDDPTLPLDGLLFGKPPA
;
A
#
# COMPACT_ATOMS: atom_id res chain seq x y z
N MET A 1 15.12 6.12 -9.74
CA MET A 1 13.77 5.52 -9.67
C MET A 1 13.01 6.20 -8.54
N ALA A 2 11.81 6.71 -8.81
CA ALA A 2 11.00 7.42 -7.83
C ALA A 2 9.83 6.53 -7.40
N GLU A 3 9.75 6.23 -6.10
CA GLU A 3 8.65 5.49 -5.49
C GLU A 3 8.22 6.16 -4.18
N ARG A 4 7.00 5.86 -3.74
CA ARG A 4 6.44 6.35 -2.48
C ARG A 4 5.43 5.33 -1.95
N VAL A 5 5.53 5.03 -0.66
CA VAL A 5 4.56 4.21 0.08
C VAL A 5 3.78 5.13 1.01
N SER A 6 2.48 4.93 1.13
CA SER A 6 1.60 5.68 2.03
C SER A 6 0.45 4.81 2.54
N GLY A 7 -0.15 5.21 3.66
CA GLY A 7 -1.25 4.50 4.32
C GLY A 7 -1.08 4.48 5.84
N PRO A 8 -1.98 3.80 6.57
CA PRO A 8 -3.09 3.00 6.04
C PRO A 8 -4.29 3.86 5.59
N LEU A 9 -4.86 3.52 4.43
CA LEU A 9 -6.12 4.04 3.88
C LEU A 9 -7.18 2.93 3.94
N LYS A 10 -8.22 3.07 4.77
CA LYS A 10 -9.23 2.02 5.05
C LYS A 10 -8.64 0.64 5.41
N GLY A 11 -7.45 0.65 5.99
CA GLY A 11 -6.69 -0.53 6.38
C GLY A 11 -5.88 -1.20 5.27
N TYR A 12 -5.66 -0.50 4.16
CA TYR A 12 -4.74 -0.90 3.10
C TYR A 12 -3.57 0.07 3.01
N PHE A 13 -2.43 -0.41 2.53
CA PHE A 13 -1.28 0.41 2.19
C PHE A 13 -1.19 0.57 0.68
N VAL A 14 -0.66 1.70 0.23
CA VAL A 14 -0.50 2.00 -1.19
C VAL A 14 0.97 2.27 -1.46
N ALA A 15 1.55 1.51 -2.38
CA ALA A 15 2.86 1.80 -2.94
C ALA A 15 2.68 2.29 -4.37
N ALA A 16 3.32 3.40 -4.72
CA ALA A 16 3.32 3.94 -6.07
C ALA A 16 4.75 4.12 -6.58
N TYR A 17 4.96 3.92 -7.89
CA TYR A 17 6.23 4.20 -8.55
C TYR A 17 5.99 4.93 -9.88
N ALA A 18 6.92 5.81 -10.24
CA ALA A 18 6.96 6.42 -11.56
C ALA A 18 7.86 5.61 -12.49
N CYS A 19 7.33 5.19 -13.64
CA CYS A 19 8.07 4.57 -14.72
C CYS A 19 8.39 5.60 -15.80
N GLU A 20 9.65 5.73 -16.16
CA GLU A 20 10.07 6.52 -17.32
C GLU A 20 9.55 5.86 -18.61
N MET A 21 9.06 6.70 -19.52
CA MET A 21 8.54 6.33 -20.83
C MET A 21 9.36 7.04 -21.93
N GLY A 22 9.87 6.24 -22.88
CA GLY A 22 10.67 6.70 -24.02
C GLY A 22 12.17 6.72 -23.77
N GLU A 23 12.96 6.70 -24.85
CA GLU A 23 14.44 6.56 -24.79
C GLU A 23 15.15 7.74 -24.10
N LEU A 24 14.48 8.89 -23.98
CA LEU A 24 15.04 10.11 -23.38
C LEU A 24 14.44 10.44 -22.00
N GLY A 25 13.65 9.54 -21.39
CA GLY A 25 13.14 9.73 -20.02
C GLY A 25 12.30 10.99 -19.79
N SER A 26 11.70 11.53 -20.86
CA SER A 26 11.03 12.84 -20.82
C SER A 26 9.57 12.77 -20.36
N LYS A 27 9.05 11.57 -20.14
CA LYS A 27 7.68 11.30 -19.75
C LYS A 27 7.64 10.19 -18.72
N TYR A 28 6.64 10.24 -17.85
CA TYR A 28 6.48 9.28 -16.77
C TYR A 28 5.05 8.75 -16.74
N ILE A 29 4.87 7.47 -16.47
CA ILE A 29 3.57 6.89 -16.12
C ILE A 29 3.63 6.38 -14.69
N GLY A 30 2.58 6.68 -13.92
CA GLY A 30 2.47 6.23 -12.54
C GLY A 30 1.91 4.83 -12.47
N TYR A 31 2.46 3.99 -11.60
CA TYR A 31 1.89 2.69 -11.26
C TYR A 31 1.66 2.63 -9.76
N TYR A 32 0.64 1.88 -9.35
CA TYR A 32 0.32 1.68 -7.94
C TYR A 32 0.03 0.21 -7.62
N LYS A 33 0.25 -0.14 -6.36
CA LYS A 33 -0.16 -1.38 -5.72
C LYS A 33 -0.87 -1.05 -4.42
N ILE A 34 -1.98 -1.72 -4.19
CA ILE A 34 -2.70 -1.74 -2.93
C ILE A 34 -2.33 -3.04 -2.22
N CYS A 35 -1.76 -2.90 -1.03
CA CYS A 35 -1.26 -3.98 -0.20
C CYS A 35 -2.10 -4.09 1.07
N ARG A 36 -2.19 -5.31 1.61
CA ARG A 36 -2.84 -5.53 2.92
C ARG A 36 -1.98 -4.98 4.06
N ASP A 37 -0.67 -5.22 4.00
CA ASP A 37 0.31 -4.82 5.00
C ASP A 37 1.25 -3.74 4.43
N GLU A 38 1.96 -3.02 5.30
CA GLU A 38 2.90 -1.97 4.90
C GLU A 38 4.05 -2.58 4.10
N PRO A 39 4.17 -2.29 2.79
CA PRO A 39 5.25 -2.82 1.98
C PRO A 39 6.52 -2.00 2.22
N VAL A 40 7.69 -2.65 2.12
CA VAL A 40 8.99 -1.96 2.23
C VAL A 40 9.24 -1.07 1.01
N SER A 41 8.79 -1.53 -0.16
CA SER A 41 8.92 -0.84 -1.44
C SER A 41 7.76 -1.24 -2.36
N TYR A 42 7.61 -0.56 -3.50
CA TYR A 42 6.67 -0.98 -4.54
C TYR A 42 6.93 -2.42 -5.01
N TRP A 43 8.18 -2.88 -4.94
CA TRP A 43 8.60 -4.20 -5.43
C TRP A 43 8.34 -5.30 -4.41
N GLU A 44 8.49 -5.00 -3.12
CA GLU A 44 8.48 -5.97 -2.01
C GLU A 44 7.23 -5.84 -1.14
N GLY A 45 6.05 -6.04 -1.75
CA GLY A 45 4.77 -5.95 -1.07
C GLY A 45 3.75 -6.97 -1.56
N ASP A 46 2.99 -7.55 -0.62
CA ASP A 46 1.85 -8.42 -0.92
C ASP A 46 0.72 -7.63 -1.58
N CYS A 47 0.72 -7.69 -2.91
CA CYS A 47 -0.18 -6.95 -3.77
C CYS A 47 -1.55 -7.63 -3.84
N LEU A 48 -2.59 -6.92 -3.37
CA LEU A 48 -3.97 -7.31 -3.60
C LEU A 48 -4.49 -6.79 -4.94
N ILE A 49 -4.17 -5.54 -5.24
CA ILE A 49 -4.59 -4.86 -6.46
C ILE A 49 -3.40 -4.09 -7.01
N LYS A 50 -3.23 -4.09 -8.33
CA LYS A 50 -2.26 -3.27 -9.04
C LYS A 50 -2.97 -2.53 -10.18
N GLY A 51 -2.48 -1.34 -10.48
CA GLY A 51 -2.95 -0.56 -11.61
C GLY A 51 -1.94 0.50 -12.02
N CYS A 52 -2.33 1.31 -12.99
CA CYS A 52 -1.57 2.47 -13.44
C CYS A 52 -2.44 3.71 -13.49
N ALA A 53 -1.80 4.87 -13.46
CA ALA A 53 -2.40 6.12 -13.85
C ALA A 53 -2.81 6.05 -15.33
N GLU A 54 -3.91 6.73 -15.67
CA GLU A 54 -4.37 6.86 -17.06
C GLU A 54 -3.55 7.90 -17.83
N GLU A 55 -2.90 8.82 -17.10
CA GLU A 55 -2.21 9.97 -17.64
C GLU A 55 -0.70 9.73 -17.68
N VAL A 56 -0.08 10.21 -18.76
CA VAL A 56 1.37 10.30 -18.87
C VAL A 56 1.80 11.71 -18.48
N CYS A 57 2.64 11.82 -17.46
CA CYS A 57 3.08 13.08 -16.87
C CYS A 57 4.46 13.50 -17.36
N ALA A 58 4.79 14.77 -17.17
CA ALA A 58 6.11 15.31 -17.51
C ALA A 58 7.15 15.00 -16.42
N THR A 59 6.71 14.80 -15.18
CA THR A 59 7.59 14.53 -14.04
C THR A 59 7.23 13.23 -13.31
N ALA A 60 8.22 12.64 -12.65
CA ALA A 60 8.04 11.46 -11.82
C ALA A 60 7.10 11.72 -10.63
N GLU A 61 7.14 12.92 -10.05
CA GLU A 61 6.29 13.28 -8.91
C GLU A 61 4.81 13.38 -9.32
N GLU A 62 4.50 14.00 -10.46
CA GLU A 62 3.14 14.03 -11.01
C GLU A 62 2.61 12.63 -11.29
N ALA A 63 3.44 11.76 -11.87
CA ALA A 63 3.08 10.38 -12.13
C ALA A 63 2.75 9.61 -10.83
N ILE A 64 3.57 9.78 -9.78
CA ILE A 64 3.31 9.20 -8.46
C ILE A 64 2.00 9.73 -7.88
N ASN A 65 1.77 11.05 -7.93
CA ASN A 65 0.56 11.66 -7.39
C ASN A 65 -0.70 11.18 -8.14
N SER A 66 -0.62 11.03 -9.46
CA SER A 66 -1.72 10.48 -10.27
C SER A 66 -2.00 9.01 -9.91
N ALA A 67 -0.95 8.19 -9.75
CA ALA A 67 -1.09 6.82 -9.29
C ALA A 67 -1.70 6.71 -7.88
N PHE A 68 -1.33 7.60 -6.95
CA PHE A 68 -1.94 7.68 -5.62
C PHE A 68 -3.41 8.06 -5.65
N ARG A 69 -3.79 9.00 -6.52
CA ARG A 69 -5.20 9.38 -6.70
C ARG A 69 -6.01 8.17 -7.14
N MET A 70 -5.57 7.48 -8.19
CA MET A 70 -6.24 6.26 -8.70
C MET A 70 -6.31 5.17 -7.64
N ALA A 71 -5.22 4.93 -6.90
CA ALA A 71 -5.19 3.96 -5.82
C ALA A 71 -6.17 4.33 -4.69
N SER A 72 -6.27 5.62 -4.35
CA SER A 72 -7.19 6.11 -3.32
C SER A 72 -8.65 5.90 -3.73
N ASP A 73 -8.98 6.16 -5.00
CA ASP A 73 -10.31 5.90 -5.57
C ASP A 73 -10.64 4.40 -5.53
N GLN A 74 -9.68 3.54 -5.83
CA GLN A 74 -9.86 2.09 -5.70
C GLN A 74 -10.08 1.67 -4.24
N VAL A 75 -9.25 2.14 -3.31
CA VAL A 75 -9.39 1.85 -1.87
C VAL A 75 -10.73 2.36 -1.33
N ALA A 76 -11.22 3.51 -1.80
CA ALA A 76 -12.53 4.03 -1.42
C ALA A 76 -13.66 3.05 -1.74
N ASN A 77 -13.53 2.26 -2.81
CA ASN A 77 -14.49 1.24 -3.22
C ASN A 77 -14.32 -0.13 -2.52
N LEU A 78 -13.23 -0.35 -1.78
CA LEU A 78 -12.99 -1.61 -1.06
C LEU A 78 -13.72 -1.67 0.29
N PRO A 79 -14.05 -2.87 0.81
CA PRO A 79 -14.49 -2.98 2.19
C PRO A 79 -13.38 -2.51 3.14
N TYR A 80 -13.76 -1.87 4.25
CA TYR A 80 -12.82 -1.52 5.31
C TYR A 80 -12.19 -2.79 5.87
N LEU A 81 -10.86 -2.85 5.89
CA LEU A 81 -10.16 -3.86 6.66
C LEU A 81 -9.87 -3.28 8.03
N PRO A 82 -10.27 -3.96 9.12
CA PRO A 82 -9.74 -3.62 10.43
C PRO A 82 -8.25 -3.86 10.36
N THR A 83 -7.48 -2.77 10.25
CA THR A 83 -6.02 -2.83 10.21
C THR A 83 -5.59 -3.54 11.48
N ARG A 84 -5.24 -4.82 11.38
CA ARG A 84 -4.44 -5.46 12.40
C ARG A 84 -3.05 -4.88 12.18
N TYR A 85 -2.79 -3.70 12.73
CA TYR A 85 -1.44 -3.17 12.81
C TYR A 85 -0.68 -4.05 13.81
N ARG A 86 -0.36 -5.28 13.39
CA ARG A 86 0.59 -6.14 14.05
C ARG A 86 1.87 -5.88 13.28
N SER A 87 2.67 -4.97 13.81
CA SER A 87 4.04 -4.77 13.38
C SER A 87 4.73 -6.13 13.36
N ARG A 88 4.78 -6.79 12.21
CA ARG A 88 5.67 -7.92 11.94
C ARG A 88 6.98 -7.37 11.41
N ARG A 89 7.59 -6.45 12.14
CA ARG A 89 9.04 -6.30 12.13
C ARG A 89 9.51 -7.08 13.36
N ASN A 90 9.87 -8.34 13.14
CA ASN A 90 10.32 -9.35 14.12
C ASN A 90 9.20 -10.13 14.86
N ASP A 91 8.58 -11.11 14.20
CA ASP A 91 8.11 -12.29 14.94
C ASP A 91 9.37 -13.09 15.32
N ASP A 92 9.88 -12.77 16.51
CA ASP A 92 10.74 -13.64 17.29
C ASP A 92 10.00 -15.00 17.47
N PRO A 93 10.62 -16.15 17.15
CA PRO A 93 9.95 -17.45 17.21
C PRO A 93 9.62 -17.95 18.64
N THR A 94 9.72 -17.11 19.68
CA THR A 94 9.66 -17.57 21.09
C THR A 94 8.46 -17.16 21.94
N LEU A 95 7.40 -16.52 21.41
CA LEU A 95 6.23 -16.18 22.25
C LEU A 95 5.06 -17.16 22.10
N PRO A 96 4.64 -17.86 23.18
CA PRO A 96 3.51 -18.79 23.16
C PRO A 96 2.17 -18.05 23.05
N LEU A 97 1.25 -18.67 22.31
CA LEU A 97 -0.16 -18.28 22.18
C LEU A 97 -0.91 -18.57 23.49
N ASP A 98 -0.91 -17.65 24.44
CA ASP A 98 -1.86 -17.69 25.55
C ASP A 98 -2.38 -16.30 25.88
N GLY A 99 -3.70 -16.14 25.85
CA GLY A 99 -4.36 -14.86 26.17
C GLY A 99 -5.84 -14.75 25.82
N LEU A 100 -6.53 -15.84 25.45
CA LEU A 100 -7.99 -15.87 25.36
C LEU A 100 -8.56 -16.07 26.77
N LEU A 101 -8.76 -14.97 27.50
CA LEU A 101 -9.60 -14.98 28.71
C LEU A 101 -10.85 -14.14 28.49
N PHE A 102 -11.93 -14.85 28.18
CA PHE A 102 -13.31 -14.39 28.31
C PHE A 102 -13.59 -14.00 29.77
N GLY A 103 -13.77 -12.70 30.04
CA GLY A 103 -14.30 -12.20 31.31
C GLY A 103 -15.84 -12.16 31.29
N LYS A 104 -16.46 -13.03 32.10
CA LYS A 104 -17.90 -13.08 32.39
C LYS A 104 -18.35 -11.84 33.18
N PRO A 105 -19.57 -11.29 33.01
CA PRO A 105 -20.05 -10.16 33.81
C PRO A 105 -20.48 -10.61 35.23
N PRO A 106 -20.36 -9.74 36.26
CA PRO A 106 -20.75 -10.06 37.63
C PRO A 106 -22.27 -10.00 37.84
N ALA A 107 -22.72 -10.80 38.81
CA ALA A 107 -24.10 -10.93 39.29
C ALA A 107 -24.51 -9.81 40.25
#